data_AF-M3CB19-F1
#
_entry.id   AF-M3CB19-F1
#
_cell.length_a   1.000
_cell.length_b   1.000
_cell.length_c   1.000
_cell.angle_alpha   90.00
_cell.angle_beta   90.00
_cell.angle_gamma   90.00
#
_symmetry.space_group_name_H-M   'P 1'
#
loop_
_entity.id
_entity.type
_entity.pdbx_description
1 polymer ?
#
loop_
_entity_poly.entity_id
_entity_poly.type
_entity_poly.pdbx_seq_one_letter_code
_entity_poly.pdbx_strand_id
1 'polypeptide(L)'
;MNGHTLFLAVTDRTGRTEPTPGAEPAFALTTLAVDTGRLEEAEHRAADALAGLAPGADWIGLPPSVRRQVVERVRAVPHYAVDHTEHDRDPARSASPLADCLNSLATGGALAEITGRPYTVYLTGGLLLGEAASAPLLAGARAVHPDAEARFPALARLTALLATAAAPSADAAVVDEEDLYDAFDRYTLGGLA
;
A
#
# COMPACT_ATOMS: atom_id res chain seq x y z
N MET A 1 0.91 7.57 -24.41
CA MET A 1 0.51 7.93 -23.02
C MET A 1 1.21 6.96 -22.09
N ASN A 2 1.94 7.46 -21.11
CA ASN A 2 2.60 6.60 -20.13
C ASN A 2 1.52 6.03 -19.19
N GLY A 3 1.52 4.71 -19.01
CA GLY A 3 0.66 4.05 -18.03
C GLY A 3 1.26 4.11 -16.64
N HIS A 4 0.51 3.64 -15.65
CA HIS A 4 0.99 3.49 -14.28
C HIS A 4 0.96 2.02 -13.88
N THR A 5 1.82 1.65 -12.96
CA THR A 5 1.83 0.34 -12.33
C THR A 5 1.61 0.54 -10.84
N LEU A 6 0.60 -0.14 -10.31
CA LEU A 6 0.21 -0.09 -8.92
C LEU A 6 0.70 -1.35 -8.22
N PHE A 7 1.42 -1.18 -7.11
CA PHE A 7 1.70 -2.23 -6.16
C PHE A 7 0.70 -2.11 -5.02
N LEU A 8 -0.08 -3.17 -4.78
CA LEU A 8 -1.17 -3.17 -3.80
C LEU A 8 -0.87 -4.20 -2.70
N ALA A 9 -0.67 -3.71 -1.49
CA ALA A 9 -0.63 -4.53 -0.29
C ALA A 9 -2.00 -4.58 0.38
N VAL A 10 -2.50 -5.80 0.60
CA VAL A 10 -3.71 -6.06 1.38
C VAL A 10 -3.28 -6.59 2.75
N THR A 11 -3.63 -5.88 3.81
CA THR A 11 -3.41 -6.32 5.18
C THR A 11 -4.72 -6.76 5.78
N ASP A 12 -4.85 -8.05 6.06
CA ASP A 12 -5.92 -8.59 6.88
C ASP A 12 -5.64 -8.26 8.35
N ARG A 13 -6.54 -7.50 8.97
CA ARG A 13 -6.48 -7.13 10.39
C ARG A 13 -7.54 -7.85 11.22
N THR A 14 -8.27 -8.80 10.64
CA THR A 14 -9.26 -9.62 11.34
C THR A 14 -8.60 -10.31 12.55
N GLY A 15 -9.03 -9.96 13.76
CA GLY A 15 -8.54 -10.56 15.01
C GLY A 15 -7.31 -9.90 15.66
N ARG A 16 -6.91 -8.68 15.26
CA ARG A 16 -5.84 -7.91 15.96
C ARG A 16 -6.24 -7.35 17.33
N THR A 17 -7.53 -7.15 17.59
CA THR A 17 -8.09 -6.96 18.94
C THR A 17 -8.44 -8.32 19.54
N GLU A 18 -8.38 -8.47 20.88
CA GLU A 18 -8.71 -9.73 21.58
C GLU A 18 -9.91 -10.43 20.91
N PRO A 19 -9.82 -11.75 20.64
CA PRO A 19 -10.83 -12.48 19.88
C PRO A 19 -12.17 -12.39 20.61
N THR A 20 -12.93 -11.37 20.25
CA THR A 20 -14.28 -11.16 20.70
C THR A 20 -15.12 -12.03 19.77
N PRO A 21 -15.96 -12.94 20.28
CA PRO A 21 -16.87 -13.69 19.42
C PRO A 21 -17.72 -12.71 18.60
N GLY A 22 -17.57 -12.74 17.27
CA GLY A 22 -18.17 -11.75 16.36
C GLY A 22 -17.29 -10.55 16.04
N ALA A 23 -15.98 -10.58 16.33
CA ALA A 23 -15.03 -9.60 15.81
C ALA A 23 -15.02 -9.68 14.28
N GLU A 24 -15.42 -8.58 13.66
CA GLU A 24 -15.69 -8.49 12.24
C GLU A 24 -14.40 -8.24 11.41
N PRO A 25 -14.41 -8.56 10.11
CA PRO A 25 -13.22 -8.45 9.28
C PRO A 25 -12.84 -6.99 9.03
N ALA A 26 -11.60 -6.64 9.34
CA ALA A 26 -11.00 -5.34 9.08
C ALA A 26 -9.87 -5.50 8.05
N PHE A 27 -9.90 -4.69 6.99
CA PHE A 27 -8.85 -4.69 5.97
C PHE A 27 -8.24 -3.30 5.83
N ALA A 28 -6.92 -3.26 5.68
CA ALA A 28 -6.20 -2.07 5.28
C ALA A 28 -5.50 -2.32 3.95
N LEU A 29 -5.59 -1.35 3.04
CA LEU A 29 -4.98 -1.36 1.73
C LEU A 29 -3.92 -0.27 1.64
N THR A 30 -2.76 -0.61 1.11
CA THR A 30 -1.70 0.34 0.79
C THR A 30 -1.29 0.19 -0.65
N THR A 31 -1.13 1.30 -1.34
CA THR A 31 -0.74 1.33 -2.75
C THR A 31 0.48 2.19 -2.96
N LEU A 32 1.40 1.70 -3.79
CA LEU A 32 2.50 2.49 -4.35
C LEU A 32 2.31 2.53 -5.87
N ALA A 33 2.11 3.73 -6.41
CA ALA A 33 1.98 3.96 -7.84
C ALA A 33 3.32 4.40 -8.44
N VAL A 34 3.72 3.79 -9.54
CA VAL A 34 4.94 4.13 -10.29
C VAL A 34 4.59 4.29 -11.77
N ASP A 35 5.18 5.28 -12.44
CA ASP A 35 5.09 5.38 -13.90
C ASP A 35 5.65 4.10 -14.55
N THR A 36 4.89 3.47 -15.46
CA THR A 36 5.30 2.19 -16.07
C THR A 36 6.67 2.29 -16.77
N GLY A 37 7.01 3.46 -17.32
CA GLY A 37 8.30 3.71 -17.98
C GLY A 37 9.50 3.84 -17.03
N ARG A 38 9.29 3.86 -15.70
CA ARG A 38 10.33 3.98 -14.67
C ARG A 38 10.39 2.77 -13.73
N LEU A 39 9.70 1.68 -14.05
CA LEU A 39 9.62 0.50 -13.18
C LEU A 39 10.98 -0.09 -12.82
N GLU A 40 11.87 -0.27 -13.79
CA GLU A 40 13.19 -0.84 -13.54
C GLU A 40 14.04 0.06 -12.63
N GLU A 41 13.98 1.37 -12.85
CA GLU A 41 14.65 2.35 -11.99
C GLU A 41 14.07 2.32 -10.57
N ALA A 42 12.74 2.31 -10.45
CA ALA A 42 12.04 2.26 -9.17
C ALA A 42 12.38 0.99 -8.38
N GLU A 43 12.40 -0.16 -9.06
CA GLU A 43 12.78 -1.44 -8.48
C GLU A 43 14.22 -1.42 -7.95
N HIS A 44 15.16 -0.92 -8.75
CA HIS A 44 16.56 -0.83 -8.34
C HIS A 44 16.74 0.11 -7.13
N ARG A 45 16.13 1.30 -7.16
CA ARG A 45 16.21 2.27 -6.06
C ARG A 45 15.54 1.75 -4.79
N ALA A 46 14.42 1.03 -4.92
CA ALA A 46 13.76 0.39 -3.79
C ALA A 46 14.67 -0.69 -3.18
N ALA A 47 15.38 -1.47 -4.00
CA ALA A 47 16.32 -2.48 -3.52
C ALA A 47 17.46 -1.85 -2.70
N ASP A 48 18.05 -0.76 -3.19
CA ASP A 48 19.10 -0.01 -2.49
C ASP A 48 18.58 0.62 -1.18
N ALA A 49 17.38 1.19 -1.21
CA ALA A 49 16.76 1.80 -0.04
C ALA A 49 16.48 0.79 1.08
N LEU A 50 16.14 -0.44 0.71
CA LEU A 50 15.84 -1.53 1.64
C LEU A 50 17.05 -2.42 1.95
N ALA A 51 18.23 -2.08 1.41
CA ALA A 51 19.46 -2.82 1.67
C ALA A 51 19.79 -2.83 3.17
N GLY A 52 20.11 -4.02 3.68
CA GLY A 52 20.43 -4.26 5.09
C GLY A 52 19.22 -4.51 6.01
N LEU A 53 17.99 -4.29 5.54
CA LEU A 53 16.80 -4.67 6.30
C LEU A 53 16.56 -6.19 6.20
N ALA A 54 16.04 -6.80 7.26
CA ALA A 54 15.61 -8.20 7.24
C ALA A 54 14.34 -8.39 6.35
N PRO A 55 14.19 -9.52 5.64
CA PRO A 55 12.93 -9.86 5.00
C PRO A 55 11.78 -9.84 6.02
N GLY A 56 10.63 -9.27 5.65
CA GLY A 56 9.49 -9.14 6.55
C GLY A 56 9.67 -8.15 7.72
N ALA A 57 10.67 -7.25 7.64
CA ALA A 57 10.79 -6.17 8.61
C ALA A 57 9.49 -5.35 8.69
N ASP A 58 9.08 -5.08 9.93
CA ASP A 58 7.93 -4.25 10.27
C ASP A 58 8.42 -2.85 10.67
N TRP A 59 7.78 -1.80 10.15
CA TRP A 59 8.23 -0.42 10.36
C TRP A 59 8.31 -0.03 11.83
N ILE A 60 7.34 -0.47 12.64
CA ILE A 60 7.25 -0.13 14.07
C ILE A 60 8.38 -0.82 14.84
N GLY A 61 8.77 -2.02 14.44
CA GLY A 61 9.87 -2.77 15.03
C GLY A 61 11.27 -2.24 14.70
N LEU A 62 11.43 -1.30 13.76
CA LEU A 62 12.73 -0.78 13.37
C LEU A 62 13.27 0.25 14.37
N PRO A 63 14.59 0.23 14.68
CA PRO A 63 15.22 1.28 15.46
C PRO A 63 15.03 2.66 14.79
N PRO A 64 14.85 3.75 15.56
CA PRO A 64 14.69 5.11 15.02
C PRO A 64 15.77 5.52 14.02
N SER A 65 17.05 5.20 14.30
CA SER A 65 18.16 5.50 13.38
C SER A 65 18.05 4.76 12.05
N VAL A 66 17.52 3.54 12.06
CA VAL A 66 17.28 2.75 10.84
C VAL A 66 16.10 3.34 10.08
N ARG A 67 15.02 3.73 10.75
CA ARG A 67 13.86 4.40 10.12
C ARG A 67 14.30 5.65 9.36
N ARG A 68 15.04 6.56 10.01
CA ARG A 68 15.56 7.79 9.35
C ARG A 68 16.38 7.49 8.10
N GLN A 69 17.28 6.51 8.17
CA GLN A 69 18.09 6.11 7.01
C GLN A 69 17.24 5.52 5.88
N VAL A 70 16.16 4.80 6.21
CA VAL A 70 15.24 4.26 5.19
C VAL A 70 14.44 5.40 4.58
N VAL A 71 13.88 6.31 5.37
CA VAL A 71 13.16 7.51 4.88
C VAL A 71 14.04 8.30 3.89
N GLU A 72 15.28 8.61 4.28
CA GLU A 72 16.23 9.34 3.43
C GLU A 72 16.46 8.64 2.09
N ARG A 73 16.68 7.32 2.10
CA ARG A 73 16.95 6.55 0.88
C ARG A 73 15.69 6.37 0.01
N VAL A 74 14.52 6.19 0.62
CA VAL A 74 13.25 5.97 -0.09
C VAL A 74 12.83 7.21 -0.87
N ARG A 75 13.22 8.43 -0.45
CA ARG A 75 13.01 9.67 -1.23
C ARG A 75 13.59 9.60 -2.65
N ALA A 76 14.60 8.76 -2.89
CA ALA A 76 15.19 8.57 -4.21
C ALA A 76 14.42 7.56 -5.09
N VAL A 77 13.38 6.90 -4.59
CA VAL A 77 12.58 5.92 -5.35
C VAL A 77 11.56 6.66 -6.22
N PRO A 78 11.63 6.51 -7.56
CA PRO A 78 10.60 7.00 -8.46
C PRO A 78 9.21 6.51 -8.04
N HIS A 79 8.31 7.45 -7.82
CA HIS A 79 6.91 7.19 -7.51
C HIS A 79 6.05 8.27 -8.16
N TYR A 80 4.78 7.95 -8.33
CA TYR A 80 3.75 8.92 -8.68
C TYR A 80 2.94 9.29 -7.44
N ALA A 81 2.54 8.30 -6.64
CA ALA A 81 1.79 8.51 -5.41
C ALA A 81 1.83 7.28 -4.48
N VAL A 82 1.50 7.50 -3.21
CA VAL A 82 1.25 6.44 -2.22
C VAL A 82 -0.07 6.71 -1.51
N ASP A 83 -1.02 5.77 -1.58
CA ASP A 83 -2.31 5.92 -0.88
C ASP A 83 -2.52 4.76 0.09
N HIS A 84 -3.03 5.08 1.28
CA HIS A 84 -3.49 4.14 2.28
C HIS A 84 -4.98 4.33 2.57
N THR A 85 -5.71 3.23 2.70
CA THR A 85 -7.08 3.23 3.20
C THR A 85 -7.29 2.08 4.15
N GLU A 86 -7.92 2.36 5.29
CA GLU A 86 -8.43 1.37 6.22
C GLU A 86 -9.97 1.38 6.22
N HIS A 87 -10.58 0.19 6.28
CA HIS A 87 -12.01 0.06 6.58
C HIS A 87 -12.18 0.07 8.09
N ASP A 88 -12.77 1.16 8.61
CA ASP A 88 -13.14 1.29 10.02
C ASP A 88 -14.67 1.48 10.16
N ARG A 89 -15.45 1.10 9.13
CA ARG A 89 -16.91 1.21 9.19
C ARG A 89 -17.51 0.02 9.92
N ASP A 90 -18.64 0.28 10.57
CA ASP A 90 -19.58 -0.74 11.04
C ASP A 90 -19.87 -1.76 9.91
N PRO A 91 -19.38 -3.00 10.04
CA PRO A 91 -19.48 -4.06 9.04
C PRO A 91 -20.91 -4.48 8.72
N ALA A 92 -21.89 -4.19 9.59
CA ALA A 92 -23.31 -4.34 9.27
C ALA A 92 -23.76 -3.49 8.05
N ARG A 93 -22.93 -2.53 7.62
CA ARG A 93 -23.19 -1.66 6.46
C ARG A 93 -22.44 -2.08 5.19
N SER A 94 -21.61 -3.12 5.23
CA SER A 94 -20.79 -3.56 4.10
C SER A 94 -21.01 -5.02 3.74
N ALA A 95 -21.32 -5.29 2.48
CA ALA A 95 -21.33 -6.66 1.96
C ALA A 95 -19.91 -7.23 1.78
N SER A 96 -18.90 -6.36 1.64
CA SER A 96 -17.49 -6.74 1.49
C SER A 96 -16.57 -5.58 1.89
N PRO A 97 -16.00 -5.59 3.11
CA PRO A 97 -15.10 -4.53 3.57
C PRO A 97 -13.86 -4.35 2.69
N LEU A 98 -13.35 -5.44 2.09
CA LEU A 98 -12.27 -5.37 1.11
C LEU A 98 -12.69 -4.64 -0.18
N ALA A 99 -13.89 -4.92 -0.70
CA ALA A 99 -14.40 -4.22 -1.87
C ALA A 99 -14.62 -2.73 -1.60
N ASP A 100 -15.06 -2.38 -0.40
CA ASP A 100 -15.19 -0.98 0.04
C ASP A 100 -13.83 -0.26 0.07
N CYS A 101 -12.78 -0.88 0.61
CA CYS A 101 -11.44 -0.30 0.55
C CYS A 101 -10.96 -0.08 -0.89
N LEU A 102 -11.18 -1.06 -1.78
CA LEU A 102 -10.82 -0.94 -3.19
C LEU A 102 -11.63 0.17 -3.89
N ASN A 103 -12.91 0.33 -3.54
CA ASN A 103 -13.75 1.43 -4.03
C ASN A 103 -13.21 2.79 -3.55
N SER A 104 -12.83 2.89 -2.27
CA SER A 104 -12.23 4.10 -1.69
C SER A 104 -10.98 4.50 -2.45
N LEU A 105 -10.05 3.56 -2.65
CA LEU A 105 -8.83 3.80 -3.40
C LEU A 105 -9.10 4.20 -4.85
N ALA A 106 -10.12 3.63 -5.51
CA ALA A 106 -10.45 3.98 -6.89
C ALA A 106 -11.02 5.41 -7.04
N THR A 107 -11.65 5.93 -6.00
CA THR A 107 -12.45 7.16 -6.04
C THR A 107 -11.87 8.30 -5.22
N GLY A 108 -10.89 8.02 -4.36
CA GLY A 108 -10.22 8.99 -3.50
C GLY A 108 -8.73 9.11 -3.80
N GLY A 109 -8.10 10.08 -3.13
CA GLY A 109 -6.66 10.28 -3.13
C GLY A 109 -6.06 10.57 -4.51
N ALA A 110 -4.78 10.22 -4.67
CA ALA A 110 -4.05 10.39 -5.91
C ALA A 110 -4.38 9.29 -6.94
N LEU A 111 -4.88 8.14 -6.51
CA LEU A 111 -5.28 7.05 -7.40
C LEU A 111 -6.51 7.40 -8.27
N ALA A 112 -7.41 8.28 -7.83
CA ALA A 112 -8.51 8.76 -8.66
C ALA A 112 -8.03 9.42 -9.98
N GLU A 113 -6.84 10.04 -9.99
CA GLU A 113 -6.22 10.58 -11.21
C GLU A 113 -5.70 9.47 -12.14
N ILE A 114 -5.35 8.29 -11.58
CA ILE A 114 -4.82 7.14 -12.31
C ILE A 114 -5.92 6.30 -12.93
N THR A 115 -7.08 6.14 -12.26
CA THR A 115 -8.16 5.27 -12.73
C THR A 115 -8.78 5.72 -14.07
N GLY A 116 -8.57 6.99 -14.46
CA GLY A 116 -8.90 7.50 -15.80
C GLY A 116 -7.88 7.16 -16.91
N ARG A 117 -6.81 6.43 -16.60
CA ARG A 117 -5.68 6.13 -17.50
C ARG A 117 -5.40 4.63 -17.54
N PRO A 118 -4.58 4.16 -18.51
CA PRO A 118 -4.01 2.82 -18.46
C PRO A 118 -3.22 2.52 -17.18
N TYR A 119 -3.59 1.48 -16.45
CA TYR A 119 -2.77 0.96 -15.35
C TYR A 119 -2.80 -0.57 -15.22
N THR A 120 -1.77 -1.12 -14.58
CA THR A 120 -1.63 -2.53 -14.22
C THR A 120 -1.51 -2.64 -12.70
N VAL A 121 -2.08 -3.69 -12.10
CA VAL A 121 -2.00 -3.94 -10.65
C VAL A 121 -1.16 -5.18 -10.38
N TYR A 122 -0.22 -5.06 -9.45
CA TYR A 122 0.54 -6.15 -8.85
C TYR A 122 0.17 -6.28 -7.38
N LEU A 123 -0.32 -7.45 -6.98
CA LEU A 123 -0.70 -7.73 -5.59
C LEU A 123 0.51 -8.27 -4.83
N THR A 124 0.71 -7.76 -3.62
CA THR A 124 1.73 -8.25 -2.69
C THR A 124 1.09 -9.13 -1.61
N GLY A 125 1.83 -10.09 -1.07
CA GLY A 125 1.42 -10.92 0.06
C GLY A 125 0.58 -12.15 -0.31
N GLY A 126 0.38 -12.41 -1.60
CA GLY A 126 -0.28 -13.64 -2.10
C GLY A 126 -1.76 -13.80 -1.71
N LEU A 127 -2.42 -12.73 -1.25
CA LEU A 127 -3.81 -12.79 -0.81
C LEU A 127 -4.77 -13.01 -2.00
N LEU A 128 -5.74 -13.90 -1.82
CA LEU A 128 -6.82 -14.11 -2.79
C LEU A 128 -7.90 -13.05 -2.58
N LEU A 129 -8.22 -12.30 -3.63
CA LEU A 129 -9.18 -11.20 -3.58
C LEU A 129 -10.65 -11.66 -3.57
N GLY A 130 -10.94 -12.90 -3.95
CA GLY A 130 -12.30 -13.45 -3.97
C GLY A 130 -13.29 -12.56 -4.74
N GLU A 131 -14.43 -12.26 -4.12
CA GLU A 131 -15.49 -11.41 -4.69
C GLU A 131 -15.04 -9.96 -4.92
N ALA A 132 -14.04 -9.49 -4.16
CA ALA A 132 -13.49 -8.15 -4.29
C ALA A 132 -12.73 -7.93 -5.60
N ALA A 133 -12.42 -8.99 -6.36
CA ALA A 133 -11.82 -8.90 -7.70
C ALA A 133 -12.69 -8.10 -8.70
N SER A 134 -13.99 -7.98 -8.43
CA SER A 134 -14.93 -7.19 -9.23
C SER A 134 -14.93 -5.68 -8.90
N ALA A 135 -14.19 -5.25 -7.88
CA ALA A 135 -14.13 -3.84 -7.49
C ALA A 135 -13.57 -2.96 -8.63
N PRO A 136 -14.04 -1.72 -8.80
CA PRO A 136 -13.68 -0.83 -9.90
C PRO A 136 -12.17 -0.63 -10.08
N LEU A 137 -11.39 -0.56 -8.98
CA LEU A 137 -9.94 -0.46 -9.06
C LEU A 137 -9.33 -1.62 -9.85
N LEU A 138 -9.83 -2.83 -9.64
CA LEU A 138 -9.29 -4.03 -10.26
C LEU A 138 -9.95 -4.30 -11.62
N ALA A 139 -11.25 -4.09 -11.73
CA ALA A 139 -11.99 -4.23 -12.98
C ALA A 139 -11.54 -3.24 -14.06
N GLY A 140 -11.10 -2.04 -13.67
CA GLY A 140 -10.53 -1.03 -14.56
C GLY A 140 -9.07 -1.27 -14.94
N ALA A 141 -8.37 -2.19 -14.28
CA ALA A 141 -6.97 -2.49 -14.56
C ALA A 141 -6.82 -3.23 -15.90
N ARG A 142 -5.75 -2.94 -16.64
CA ARG A 142 -5.41 -3.69 -17.87
C ARG A 142 -5.04 -5.13 -17.58
N ALA A 143 -4.38 -5.34 -16.45
CA ALA A 143 -4.01 -6.63 -15.93
C ALA A 143 -3.89 -6.56 -14.41
N VAL A 144 -4.20 -7.69 -13.76
CA VAL A 144 -3.98 -7.90 -12.34
C VAL A 144 -3.07 -9.12 -12.18
N HIS A 145 -1.99 -8.94 -11.43
CA HIS A 145 -0.94 -9.93 -11.27
C HIS A 145 -0.79 -10.27 -9.78
N PRO A 146 -1.00 -11.54 -9.37
CA PRO A 146 -0.96 -11.92 -7.95
C PRO A 146 0.46 -12.14 -7.39
N ASP A 147 1.50 -11.87 -8.19
CA ASP A 147 2.87 -12.32 -7.98
C ASP A 147 3.88 -11.17 -7.98
N ALA A 148 3.59 -10.07 -7.28
CA ALA A 148 4.47 -8.91 -7.23
C ALA A 148 5.89 -9.29 -6.79
N GLU A 149 6.03 -10.14 -5.77
CA GLU A 149 7.32 -10.57 -5.22
C GLU A 149 8.19 -11.33 -6.22
N ALA A 150 7.57 -12.03 -7.18
CA ALA A 150 8.30 -12.79 -8.19
C ALA A 150 8.87 -11.89 -9.30
N ARG A 151 8.28 -10.72 -9.53
CA ARG A 151 8.60 -9.84 -10.67
C ARG A 151 9.29 -8.54 -10.25
N PHE A 152 8.89 -7.98 -9.12
CA PHE A 152 9.36 -6.72 -8.56
C PHE A 152 9.51 -6.87 -7.03
N PRO A 153 10.44 -7.72 -6.58
CA PRO A 153 10.60 -8.05 -5.16
C PRO A 153 10.82 -6.83 -4.26
N ALA A 154 11.57 -5.82 -4.71
CA ALA A 154 11.88 -4.65 -3.90
C ALA A 154 10.69 -3.69 -3.80
N LEU A 155 9.96 -3.43 -4.89
CA LEU A 155 8.73 -2.61 -4.85
C LEU A 155 7.61 -3.31 -4.08
N ALA A 156 7.48 -4.63 -4.22
CA ALA A 156 6.54 -5.41 -3.40
C ALA A 156 6.88 -5.28 -1.91
N ARG A 157 8.17 -5.40 -1.56
CA ARG A 157 8.64 -5.26 -0.19
C ARG A 157 8.49 -3.84 0.36
N LEU A 158 8.76 -2.81 -0.44
CA LEU A 158 8.55 -1.42 -0.06
C LEU A 158 7.07 -1.14 0.23
N THR A 159 6.18 -1.65 -0.62
CA THR A 159 4.73 -1.53 -0.44
C THR A 159 4.25 -2.22 0.84
N ALA A 160 4.79 -3.41 1.14
CA ALA A 160 4.51 -4.09 2.40
C ALA A 160 5.02 -3.31 3.63
N LEU A 161 6.23 -2.71 3.54
CA LEU A 161 6.77 -1.87 4.62
C LEU A 161 5.90 -0.62 4.84
N LEU A 162 5.47 0.05 3.76
CA LEU A 162 4.52 1.16 3.82
C LEU A 162 3.21 0.79 4.51
N ALA A 163 2.70 -0.43 4.26
CA ALA A 163 1.49 -0.91 4.92
C ALA A 163 1.64 -1.02 6.45
N THR A 164 2.84 -1.36 6.94
CA THR A 164 3.14 -1.38 8.37
C THR A 164 3.37 0.00 8.97
N ALA A 165 3.82 0.97 8.16
CA ALA A 165 4.05 2.35 8.59
C ALA A 165 2.75 3.19 8.68
N ALA A 166 1.67 2.77 8.03
CA ALA A 166 0.49 3.60 7.84
C ALA A 166 -0.21 4.05 9.14
N ALA A 167 -0.40 3.15 10.10
CA ALA A 167 -1.07 3.46 11.37
C ALA A 167 -0.32 4.54 12.18
N PRO A 168 0.98 4.40 12.48
CA PRO A 168 1.70 5.43 13.23
C PRO A 168 1.84 6.76 12.47
N SER A 169 1.87 6.74 11.13
CA SER A 169 1.84 7.97 10.32
C SER A 169 0.49 8.69 10.38
N ALA A 170 -0.62 7.95 10.34
CA ALA A 170 -1.97 8.54 10.40
C ALA A 170 -2.26 9.22 11.76
N ASP A 171 -1.74 8.66 12.85
CA ASP A 171 -1.89 9.19 14.20
C ASP A 171 -0.95 10.38 14.51
N ALA A 172 -0.10 10.79 13.56
CA ALA A 172 0.94 11.83 13.71
C ALA A 172 1.85 11.60 14.94
N ALA A 173 2.05 10.33 15.32
CA ALA A 173 2.82 9.94 16.50
C ALA A 173 4.33 9.86 16.25
N VAL A 174 4.77 10.12 15.01
CA VAL A 174 6.14 9.95 14.54
C VAL A 174 6.69 11.30 14.09
N VAL A 175 7.96 11.55 14.37
CA VAL A 175 8.66 12.76 13.87
C VAL A 175 8.87 12.62 12.36
N ASP A 176 8.72 13.70 11.59
CA ASP A 176 8.77 13.71 10.11
C ASP A 176 9.96 12.94 9.50
N GLU A 177 11.15 12.98 10.13
CA GLU A 177 12.33 12.24 9.67
C GLU A 177 12.20 10.72 9.79
N GLU A 178 11.28 10.25 10.62
CA GLU A 178 10.95 8.84 10.89
C GLU A 178 9.60 8.43 10.29
N ASP A 179 8.86 9.35 9.66
CA ASP A 179 7.63 9.04 8.95
C ASP A 179 7.97 8.58 7.53
N LEU A 180 7.61 7.33 7.20
CA LEU A 180 7.85 6.78 5.88
C LEU A 180 7.01 7.44 4.80
N TYR A 181 5.81 7.91 5.11
CA TYR A 181 4.94 8.56 4.13
C TYR A 181 5.45 9.96 3.76
N ASP A 182 6.14 10.65 4.67
CA ASP A 182 6.81 11.94 4.40
C ASP A 182 8.00 11.84 3.43
N ALA A 183 8.41 10.63 3.07
CA ALA A 183 9.36 10.43 1.97
C ALA A 183 8.74 10.66 0.58
N PHE A 184 7.41 10.77 0.48
CA PHE A 184 6.67 10.85 -0.77
C PHE A 184 6.00 12.22 -0.93
N ASP A 185 6.07 12.81 -2.12
CA ASP A 185 5.54 14.17 -2.35
C ASP A 185 4.01 14.17 -2.53
N ARG A 186 3.43 13.01 -2.87
CA ARG A 186 2.00 12.84 -3.11
C ARG A 186 1.54 11.59 -2.35
N TYR A 187 0.99 11.80 -1.16
CA TYR A 187 0.41 10.72 -0.39
C TYR A 187 -0.95 11.09 0.20
N THR A 188 -1.76 10.05 0.41
CA THR A 188 -3.02 10.15 1.15
C THR A 188 -3.06 9.07 2.22
N LEU A 189 -3.29 9.48 3.46
CA LEU A 189 -3.65 8.59 4.57
C LEU A 189 -5.10 8.85 4.93
N GLY A 190 -5.92 7.80 5.03
CA GLY A 190 -7.33 7.96 5.37
C GLY A 190 -8.00 6.68 5.84
N GLY A 191 -9.14 6.86 6.50
CA GLY A 191 -10.06 5.79 6.88
C GLY A 191 -11.42 6.01 6.22
N LEU A 192 -12.10 4.92 5.88
CA LEU A 192 -13.51 4.96 5.51
C LEU A 192 -14.34 5.20 6.79
N ALA A 193 -14.78 6.44 7.01
CA ALA A 193 -15.81 6.78 8.00
C ALA A 193 -17.22 6.46 7.49
#